data_AF-A0A3D9VHC5-F1
#
_entry.id   AF-A0A3D9VHC5-F1
#
_cell.length_a   1.000
_cell.length_b   1.000
_cell.length_c   1.000
_cell.angle_alpha   90.00
_cell.angle_beta   90.00
_cell.angle_gamma   90.00
#
_symmetry.space_group_name_H-M   'P 1'
#
loop_
_entity.id
_entity.type
_entity.pdbx_description
1 polymer ?
#
loop_
_entity_poly.entity_id
_entity_poly.type
_entity_poly.pdbx_seq_one_letter_code
_entity_poly.pdbx_strand_id
1 'polypeptide(L)'
;MARTNAPPCGVPEPVATMLSHLDLEPGMRVLEVVGPGGRPIGAILCEACGARSVDTVRVDENLDRRSARYDRVLVTSPVVAVSYDWLRVLRRGGVVLVPWWNHFAGAALVRLTVDDERGAGAFLGLLDGLGQPWPPTPSVEDVHGGVLDAGEPTACDLDVALWEDTNALFALGLRLPDVRVTWADEGHRRRGWLFDDSAWAAVTWDEGDAVWEQYGLRKLWPVVEKAYRWWEANDRPEPHRFGMTVASFGQFAWLGDRYSGRIWRL
;
A
#
# COMPACT_ATOMS: atom_id res chain seq x y z
N MET A 1 30.62 -11.53 -13.91
CA MET A 1 29.91 -12.49 -13.03
C MET A 1 28.72 -11.76 -12.44
N ALA A 2 27.51 -12.08 -12.89
CA ALA A 2 26.29 -11.59 -12.24
C ALA A 2 26.17 -12.30 -10.89
N ARG A 3 26.32 -11.54 -9.79
CA ARG A 3 25.99 -12.07 -8.47
C ARG A 3 24.48 -12.13 -8.40
N THR A 4 23.93 -13.33 -8.33
CA THR A 4 22.54 -13.55 -7.92
C THR A 4 22.38 -12.98 -6.51
N ASN A 5 21.61 -11.89 -6.38
CA ASN A 5 21.16 -11.31 -5.10
C ASN A 5 20.19 -12.26 -4.41
N ALA A 6 20.65 -13.45 -4.04
CA ALA A 6 19.88 -14.31 -3.15
C ALA A 6 19.89 -13.66 -1.76
N PRO A 7 18.71 -13.44 -1.14
CA PRO A 7 18.63 -12.85 0.18
C PRO A 7 19.31 -13.75 1.23
N PRO A 8 19.78 -13.20 2.36
CA PRO A 8 20.43 -13.98 3.42
C PRO A 8 19.50 -15.08 3.93
N CYS A 9 20.05 -16.25 4.27
CA CYS A 9 19.27 -17.37 4.81
C CYS A 9 18.55 -16.96 6.11
N GLY A 10 17.25 -17.28 6.23
CA GLY A 10 16.44 -17.03 7.44
C GLY A 10 15.76 -15.66 7.51
N VAL A 11 15.85 -14.82 6.48
CA VAL A 11 15.04 -13.60 6.40
C VAL A 11 13.59 -13.93 6.00
N PRO A 12 12.58 -13.24 6.57
CA PRO A 12 11.21 -13.37 6.09
C PRO A 12 11.09 -13.04 4.60
N GLU A 13 10.23 -13.77 3.88
CA GLU A 13 10.00 -13.61 2.43
C GLU A 13 9.73 -12.16 1.99
N PRO A 14 8.96 -11.33 2.74
CA PRO A 14 8.73 -9.94 2.36
C PRO A 14 10.02 -9.12 2.35
N VAL A 15 10.87 -9.32 3.36
CA VAL A 15 12.17 -8.66 3.48
C VAL A 15 13.10 -9.10 2.35
N ALA A 16 13.13 -10.40 2.05
CA ALA A 16 13.87 -10.95 0.92
C ALA A 16 13.48 -10.28 -0.41
N THR A 17 12.18 -10.18 -0.68
CA THR A 17 11.63 -9.52 -1.87
C THR A 17 12.07 -8.06 -1.93
N MET A 18 11.93 -7.31 -0.83
CA MET A 18 12.35 -5.91 -0.77
C MET A 18 13.84 -5.73 -1.05
N LEU A 19 14.71 -6.55 -0.44
CA LEU A 19 16.15 -6.47 -0.66
C LEU A 19 16.53 -6.74 -2.12
N SER A 20 15.81 -7.64 -2.81
CA SER A 20 16.06 -7.95 -4.22
C SER A 20 15.78 -6.77 -5.17
N HIS A 21 14.89 -5.85 -4.79
CA HIS A 21 14.50 -4.68 -5.57
C HIS A 21 15.18 -3.38 -5.14
N LEU A 22 15.91 -3.41 -4.02
CA LEU A 22 16.60 -2.23 -3.49
C LEU A 22 17.90 -1.92 -4.24
N ASP A 23 18.43 -2.86 -5.02
CA ASP A 23 19.67 -2.70 -5.81
C ASP A 23 20.82 -2.14 -4.97
N LEU A 24 21.12 -2.80 -3.84
CA LEU A 24 22.17 -2.39 -2.91
C LEU A 24 23.57 -2.71 -3.46
N GLU A 25 24.47 -1.75 -3.34
CA GLU A 25 25.89 -1.91 -3.67
C GLU A 25 26.80 -1.48 -2.50
N PRO A 26 28.00 -2.06 -2.37
CA PRO A 26 28.97 -1.62 -1.38
C PRO A 26 29.25 -0.11 -1.46
N GLY A 27 29.21 0.59 -0.33
CA GLY A 27 29.46 2.02 -0.24
C GLY A 27 28.21 2.92 -0.37
N MET A 28 27.05 2.37 -0.74
CA MET A 28 25.80 3.13 -0.76
C MET A 28 25.38 3.55 0.66
N ARG A 29 24.91 4.79 0.80
CA ARG A 29 24.27 5.30 2.01
C ARG A 29 22.79 4.92 2.02
N VAL A 30 22.37 4.21 3.06
CA VAL A 30 20.99 3.69 3.20
C VAL A 30 20.33 4.31 4.42
N LEU A 31 19.10 4.78 4.26
CA LEU A 31 18.22 5.12 5.38
C LEU A 31 17.18 4.01 5.52
N GLU A 32 17.18 3.33 6.65
CA GLU A 32 16.12 2.41 7.03
C GLU A 32 15.05 3.16 7.83
N VAL A 33 13.78 3.04 7.43
CA VAL A 33 12.63 3.61 8.12
C VAL A 33 11.79 2.47 8.70
N VAL A 34 11.58 2.47 10.02
CA VAL A 34 10.93 1.37 10.73
C VAL A 34 9.69 1.86 11.48
N GLY A 35 8.56 1.18 11.29
CA GLY A 35 7.31 1.45 12.00
C GLY A 35 7.29 0.94 13.45
N PRO A 36 6.26 1.29 14.23
CA PRO A 36 6.03 0.72 15.56
C PRO A 36 5.92 -0.81 15.55
N GLY A 37 6.62 -1.46 16.48
CA GLY A 37 6.71 -2.93 16.55
C GLY A 37 7.57 -3.58 15.46
N GLY A 38 7.95 -2.84 14.40
CA GLY A 38 8.85 -3.32 13.35
C GLY A 38 10.25 -3.60 13.88
N ARG A 39 10.88 -4.68 13.38
CA ARG A 39 12.26 -5.02 13.71
C ARG A 39 13.20 -4.45 12.64
N PRO A 40 14.20 -3.64 13.03
CA PRO A 40 15.18 -3.17 12.07
C PRO A 40 15.99 -4.34 11.50
N ILE A 41 16.27 -4.27 10.21
CA ILE A 41 17.13 -5.17 9.46
C ILE A 41 18.50 -4.54 9.17
N GLY A 42 18.85 -3.45 9.86
CA GLY A 42 20.09 -2.70 9.69
C GLY A 42 21.37 -3.55 9.67
N ALA A 43 21.42 -4.68 10.40
CA ALA A 43 22.55 -5.60 10.34
C ALA A 43 22.75 -6.22 8.93
N ILE A 44 21.65 -6.62 8.28
CA ILE A 44 21.65 -7.16 6.91
C ILE A 44 22.07 -6.07 5.91
N LEU A 45 21.56 -4.85 6.08
CA LEU A 45 21.91 -3.71 5.24
C LEU A 45 23.39 -3.34 5.39
N CYS A 46 23.91 -3.36 6.62
CA CYS A 46 25.32 -3.10 6.94
C CYS A 46 26.26 -4.13 6.33
N GLU A 47 25.86 -5.41 6.29
CA GLU A 47 26.63 -6.46 5.62
C GLU A 47 26.74 -6.20 4.10
N ALA A 48 25.66 -5.74 3.48
CA ALA A 48 25.63 -5.43 2.05
C ALA A 48 26.38 -4.13 1.67
N CYS A 49 26.21 -3.06 2.47
CA CYS A 49 26.66 -1.70 2.10
C CYS A 49 27.88 -1.19 2.87
N GLY A 50 28.27 -1.90 3.94
CA GLY A 50 29.30 -1.48 4.90
C GLY A 50 28.72 -0.86 6.18
N ALA A 51 29.34 -1.18 7.32
CA ALA A 51 28.80 -0.92 8.67
C ALA A 51 28.59 0.56 9.06
N ARG A 52 29.16 1.52 8.32
CA ARG A 52 29.01 2.98 8.57
C ARG A 52 28.06 3.67 7.60
N SER A 53 27.36 2.90 6.77
CA SER A 53 26.60 3.43 5.65
C SER A 53 25.08 3.41 5.88
N VAL A 54 24.60 2.79 6.96
CA VAL A 54 23.18 2.63 7.27
C VAL A 54 22.80 3.47 8.48
N ASP A 55 21.77 4.30 8.32
CA ASP A 55 21.10 4.99 9.41
C ASP A 55 19.69 4.42 9.55
N THR A 56 19.19 4.25 10.77
CA THR A 56 17.82 3.77 11.02
C THR A 56 17.03 4.84 11.77
N VAL A 57 15.82 5.13 11.30
CA VAL A 57 14.90 6.12 11.88
C VAL A 57 13.51 5.53 12.07
N ARG A 58 12.69 6.22 12.85
CA ARG A 58 11.28 5.87 13.02
C ARG A 58 10.44 6.47 11.90
N VAL A 59 9.34 5.81 11.54
CA VAL A 59 8.44 6.26 10.47
C VAL A 59 7.81 7.63 10.71
N ASP A 60 7.66 8.03 11.97
CA ASP A 60 7.12 9.32 12.43
C ASP A 60 8.22 10.36 12.72
N GLU A 61 9.50 10.03 12.50
CA GLU A 61 10.60 10.94 12.72
C GLU A 61 10.64 12.03 11.62
N ASN A 62 10.70 13.30 12.03
CA ASN A 62 10.87 14.42 11.11
C ASN A 62 12.32 14.48 10.61
N LEU A 63 12.50 14.50 9.28
CA LEU A 63 13.81 14.54 8.63
C LEU A 63 14.20 15.91 8.05
N ASP A 64 13.44 16.98 8.29
CA ASP A 64 13.61 18.33 7.70
C ASP A 64 15.03 18.90 7.84
N ARG A 65 15.78 18.46 8.85
CA ARG A 65 17.16 18.91 9.11
C ARG A 65 18.22 18.10 8.36
N ARG A 66 17.84 17.06 7.62
CA ARG A 66 18.76 16.21 6.85
C ARG A 66 18.82 16.71 5.41
N SER A 67 20.02 16.98 4.92
CA SER A 67 20.26 17.26 3.50
C SER A 67 20.32 15.95 2.69
N ALA A 68 20.20 16.04 1.37
CA ALA A 68 20.38 14.91 0.45
C ALA A 68 21.74 14.20 0.67
N ARG A 69 21.71 12.99 1.24
CA ARG A 69 22.90 12.23 1.65
C ARG A 69 22.79 10.73 1.36
N TYR A 70 21.59 10.23 1.07
CA TYR A 70 21.32 8.80 0.89
C TYR A 70 21.20 8.42 -0.59
N ASP A 71 21.60 7.19 -0.89
CA ASP A 71 21.40 6.54 -2.19
C ASP A 71 20.11 5.72 -2.21
N ARG A 72 19.72 5.21 -1.04
CA ARG A 72 18.54 4.37 -0.83
C ARG A 72 17.78 4.76 0.44
N VAL A 73 16.46 4.73 0.37
CA VAL A 73 15.56 4.66 1.53
C VAL A 73 14.79 3.36 1.45
N LEU A 74 14.82 2.58 2.52
CA LEU A 74 14.02 1.36 2.67
C LEU A 74 13.05 1.55 3.83
N VAL A 75 11.75 1.48 3.56
CA VAL A 75 10.72 1.48 4.60
C VAL A 75 10.32 0.04 4.86
N THR A 76 10.50 -0.46 6.09
CA THR A 76 10.31 -1.89 6.44
C THR A 76 8.94 -2.20 7.04
N SER A 77 8.08 -1.20 7.22
CA SER A 77 6.71 -1.34 7.69
C SER A 77 5.75 -0.69 6.69
N PRO A 78 4.56 -1.27 6.43
CA PRO A 78 3.62 -0.65 5.51
C PRO A 78 3.19 0.74 5.98
N VAL A 79 2.95 1.65 5.04
CA VAL A 79 2.52 3.02 5.34
C VAL A 79 1.37 3.43 4.44
N VAL A 80 0.39 4.15 4.98
CA VAL A 80 -0.76 4.65 4.20
C VAL A 80 -0.34 5.78 3.25
N ALA A 81 0.72 6.51 3.59
CA ALA A 81 1.25 7.62 2.81
C ALA A 81 2.78 7.58 2.75
N VAL A 82 3.33 7.89 1.59
CA VAL A 82 4.78 8.00 1.40
C VAL A 82 5.20 9.42 1.76
N SER A 83 6.02 9.57 2.80
CA SER A 83 6.48 10.90 3.23
C SER A 83 7.39 11.52 2.19
N TYR A 84 7.12 12.78 1.82
CA TYR A 84 8.00 13.55 0.93
C TYR A 84 9.38 13.80 1.54
N ASP A 85 9.51 13.77 2.86
CA ASP A 85 10.81 13.95 3.53
C ASP A 85 11.79 12.81 3.25
N TRP A 86 11.29 11.60 3.01
CA TRP A 86 12.13 10.47 2.59
C TRP A 86 12.74 10.70 1.20
N LEU A 87 12.04 11.42 0.32
CA LEU A 87 12.56 11.78 -0.99
C LEU A 87 13.61 12.89 -0.88
N ARG A 88 13.40 13.87 0.01
CA ARG A 88 14.31 15.03 0.19
C ARG A 88 15.69 14.65 0.72
N VAL A 89 15.81 13.53 1.42
CA VAL A 89 17.10 13.05 1.93
C VAL A 89 17.87 12.22 0.91
N LEU A 90 17.28 11.88 -0.23
CA LEU A 90 17.94 11.16 -1.32
C LEU A 90 18.71 12.11 -2.25
N ARG A 91 19.82 11.60 -2.78
CA ARG A 91 20.49 12.20 -3.95
C ARG A 91 19.60 12.04 -5.19
N ARG A 92 19.81 12.86 -6.22
CA ARG A 92 19.21 12.63 -7.54
C ARG A 92 19.52 11.23 -8.04
N GLY A 93 18.52 10.53 -8.57
CA GLY A 93 18.62 9.12 -8.96
C GLY A 93 18.56 8.13 -7.79
N GLY A 94 18.46 8.63 -6.55
CA GLY A 94 18.25 7.81 -5.36
C GLY A 94 16.90 7.12 -5.39
N VAL A 95 16.79 5.99 -4.68
CA VAL A 95 15.60 5.13 -4.70
C VAL A 95 14.95 5.08 -3.34
N VAL A 96 13.63 5.23 -3.30
CA VAL A 96 12.78 4.86 -2.15
C VAL A 96 12.09 3.54 -2.50
N LEU A 97 12.21 2.55 -1.62
CA LEU A 97 11.44 1.33 -1.68
C LEU A 97 10.54 1.25 -0.45
N VAL A 98 9.23 1.19 -0.69
CA VAL A 98 8.24 1.29 0.39
C VAL A 98 7.06 0.34 0.14
N PRO A 99 6.66 -0.48 1.12
CA PRO A 99 5.36 -1.11 1.11
C PRO A 99 4.28 -0.05 1.38
N TRP A 100 3.57 0.36 0.34
CA TRP A 100 2.46 1.29 0.45
C TRP A 100 1.18 0.53 0.77
N TRP A 101 0.37 1.01 1.72
CA TRP A 101 -0.84 0.32 2.14
C TRP A 101 -2.02 0.66 1.26
N ASN A 102 -2.52 -0.36 0.57
CA ASN A 102 -3.79 -0.34 -0.15
C ASN A 102 -4.90 -0.88 0.76
N HIS A 103 -5.93 -0.08 1.01
CA HIS A 103 -7.01 -0.46 1.94
C HIS A 103 -7.86 -1.67 1.52
N PHE A 104 -7.76 -2.11 0.27
CA PHE A 104 -8.47 -3.28 -0.27
C PHE A 104 -7.55 -4.50 -0.41
N ALA A 105 -6.26 -4.28 -0.74
CA ALA A 105 -5.33 -5.35 -1.11
C ALA A 105 -4.13 -5.52 -0.16
N GLY A 106 -4.02 -4.73 0.91
CA GLY A 106 -2.89 -4.75 1.82
C GLY A 106 -1.65 -4.04 1.27
N ALA A 107 -0.45 -4.50 1.66
CA ALA A 107 0.78 -3.85 1.27
C ALA A 107 1.12 -4.09 -0.22
N ALA A 108 1.36 -3.02 -0.96
CA ALA A 108 1.87 -3.03 -2.33
C ALA A 108 3.26 -2.40 -2.38
N LEU A 109 4.26 -3.14 -2.83
CA LEU A 109 5.62 -2.66 -2.89
C LEU A 109 5.77 -1.66 -4.05
N VAL A 110 6.19 -0.43 -3.75
CA VAL A 110 6.45 0.59 -4.76
C VAL A 110 7.90 1.05 -4.70
N ARG A 111 8.53 1.16 -5.88
CA ARG A 111 9.91 1.63 -6.05
C ARG A 111 9.91 2.96 -6.77
N LEU A 112 10.26 4.02 -6.06
CA LEU A 112 10.31 5.38 -6.59
C LEU A 112 11.76 5.79 -6.83
N THR A 113 12.03 6.40 -7.98
CA THR A 113 13.32 7.05 -8.25
C THR A 113 13.13 8.56 -8.15
N VAL A 114 14.03 9.22 -7.40
CA VAL A 114 13.97 10.66 -7.12
C VAL A 114 14.66 11.45 -8.23
N ASP A 115 13.96 12.45 -8.77
CA ASP A 115 14.53 13.51 -9.59
C ASP A 115 14.74 14.81 -8.76
N ASP A 116 14.75 15.99 -9.38
CA ASP A 116 14.95 17.26 -8.65
C ASP A 116 13.74 17.66 -7.78
N GLU A 117 12.53 17.19 -8.11
CA GLU A 117 11.28 17.73 -7.55
C GLU A 117 10.38 16.65 -6.93
N ARG A 118 10.50 15.40 -7.38
CA ARG A 118 9.57 14.31 -7.07
C ARG A 118 10.24 12.94 -7.11
N GLY A 119 9.53 11.95 -6.57
CA GLY A 119 9.83 10.54 -6.75
C GLY A 119 8.75 9.90 -7.60
N ALA A 120 9.13 9.13 -8.62
CA ALA A 120 8.18 8.42 -9.46
C ALA A 120 8.67 7.01 -9.80
N GLY A 121 7.75 6.09 -9.96
CA GLY A 121 8.05 4.71 -10.36
C GLY A 121 6.84 3.80 -10.33
N ALA A 122 7.09 2.49 -10.42
CA ALA A 122 6.05 1.47 -10.58
C ALA A 122 5.81 0.71 -9.27
N PHE A 123 4.59 0.19 -9.14
CA PHE A 123 4.33 -0.89 -8.18
C PHE A 123 4.98 -2.16 -8.70
N LEU A 124 5.56 -2.94 -7.81
CA LEU A 124 6.27 -4.19 -8.13
C LEU A 124 5.40 -5.42 -7.89
N GLY A 125 4.36 -5.27 -7.08
CA GLY A 125 3.44 -6.34 -6.71
C GLY A 125 2.91 -6.14 -5.30
N LEU A 126 2.01 -7.04 -4.91
CA LEU A 126 1.54 -7.14 -3.53
C LEU A 126 2.59 -7.86 -2.67
N LEU A 127 2.60 -7.55 -1.39
CA LEU A 127 3.59 -8.02 -0.44
C LEU A 127 2.89 -8.52 0.84
N ASP A 128 2.57 -9.81 0.85
CA ASP A 128 1.91 -10.47 1.97
C ASP A 128 2.82 -10.61 3.20
N GLY A 129 2.25 -10.96 4.35
CA GLY A 129 3.03 -11.26 5.56
C GLY A 129 3.58 -10.04 6.30
N LEU A 130 3.25 -8.82 5.87
CA LEU A 130 3.45 -7.60 6.65
C LEU A 130 2.22 -7.31 7.53
N GLY A 131 2.45 -6.73 8.70
CA GLY A 131 1.39 -6.37 9.65
C GLY A 131 0.60 -5.12 9.23
N GLN A 132 -0.15 -4.55 10.18
CA GLN A 132 -0.88 -3.30 10.01
C GLN A 132 0.02 -2.15 9.51
N PRO A 133 -0.53 -1.21 8.72
CA PRO A 133 0.21 -0.05 8.27
C PRO A 133 0.47 0.93 9.41
N TRP A 134 1.30 1.93 9.12
CA TRP A 134 1.38 3.14 9.91
C TRP A 134 0.71 4.33 9.22
N PRO A 135 -0.16 5.08 9.94
CA PRO A 135 -0.86 4.64 11.16
C PRO A 135 -1.73 3.39 10.89
N PRO A 136 -2.10 2.62 11.93
CA PRO A 136 -2.99 1.46 11.78
C PRO A 136 -4.32 1.84 11.13
N THR A 137 -4.90 0.92 10.36
CA THR A 137 -6.26 1.12 9.82
C THR A 137 -7.25 0.94 10.97
N PRO A 138 -8.14 1.92 11.24
CA PRO A 138 -9.16 1.77 12.28
C PRO A 138 -10.12 0.64 11.91
N SER A 139 -10.73 -0.01 12.90
CA SER A 139 -11.80 -0.98 12.65
C SER A 139 -13.10 -0.28 12.26
N VAL A 140 -14.05 -1.04 11.70
CA VAL A 140 -15.38 -0.49 11.41
C VAL A 140 -16.11 -0.14 12.71
N GLU A 141 -15.87 -0.88 13.79
CA GLU A 141 -16.38 -0.63 15.13
C GLU A 141 -15.85 0.68 15.72
N ASP A 142 -14.55 0.98 15.54
CA ASP A 142 -13.95 2.24 16.00
C ASP A 142 -14.63 3.46 15.37
N VAL A 143 -15.09 3.34 14.12
CA VAL A 143 -15.68 4.45 13.35
C VAL A 143 -17.20 4.50 13.49
N HIS A 144 -17.88 3.35 13.44
CA HIS A 144 -19.34 3.24 13.27
C HIS A 144 -20.04 2.40 14.35
N GLY A 145 -19.36 1.99 15.43
CA GLY A 145 -19.87 1.01 16.40
C GLY A 145 -21.29 1.26 16.94
N GLY A 146 -21.77 2.51 16.97
CA GLY A 146 -23.14 2.85 17.40
C GLY A 146 -24.25 2.59 16.38
N VAL A 147 -23.92 2.23 15.13
CA VAL A 147 -24.87 2.13 14.01
C VAL A 147 -24.59 0.94 13.08
N LEU A 148 -23.84 -0.08 13.52
CA LEU A 148 -23.55 -1.26 12.68
C LEU A 148 -24.77 -2.15 12.43
N ASP A 149 -25.76 -2.12 13.32
CA ASP A 149 -27.02 -2.85 13.14
C ASP A 149 -28.10 -2.03 12.40
N ALA A 150 -27.76 -0.80 11.95
CA ALA A 150 -28.70 0.10 11.28
C ALA A 150 -28.73 -0.07 9.74
N GLY A 151 -28.14 -1.15 9.22
CA GLY A 151 -28.06 -1.41 7.79
C GLY A 151 -29.43 -1.64 7.15
N GLU A 152 -29.59 -1.12 5.94
CA GLU A 152 -30.74 -1.45 5.10
C GLU A 152 -30.29 -2.40 3.98
N PRO A 153 -31.05 -3.47 3.68
CA PRO A 153 -30.79 -4.32 2.53
C PRO A 153 -30.75 -3.50 1.23
N THR A 154 -29.83 -3.85 0.33
CA THR A 154 -29.65 -3.18 -0.95
C THR A 154 -29.33 -4.18 -2.05
N ALA A 155 -29.63 -3.81 -3.29
CA ALA A 155 -29.11 -4.53 -4.44
C ALA A 155 -27.63 -4.18 -4.66
N CYS A 156 -26.87 -5.15 -5.15
CA CYS A 156 -25.48 -5.02 -5.57
C CYS A 156 -25.25 -5.99 -6.72
N ASP A 157 -24.64 -5.52 -7.81
CA ASP A 157 -24.35 -6.36 -8.99
C ASP A 157 -22.99 -7.08 -8.91
N LEU A 158 -22.25 -6.89 -7.82
CA LEU A 158 -20.92 -7.49 -7.66
C LEU A 158 -21.03 -8.97 -7.28
N ASP A 159 -20.16 -9.78 -7.86
CA ASP A 159 -19.92 -11.15 -7.42
C ASP A 159 -19.04 -11.16 -6.17
N VAL A 160 -19.35 -12.00 -5.18
CA VAL A 160 -18.50 -12.19 -3.99
C VAL A 160 -17.13 -12.76 -4.34
N ALA A 161 -16.97 -13.38 -5.51
CA ALA A 161 -15.67 -13.78 -6.05
C ALA A 161 -14.70 -12.58 -6.25
N LEU A 162 -15.20 -11.34 -6.32
CA LEU A 162 -14.38 -10.12 -6.33
C LEU A 162 -13.36 -10.11 -5.18
N TRP A 163 -13.75 -10.61 -4.01
CA TRP A 163 -12.91 -10.58 -2.81
C TRP A 163 -11.70 -11.53 -2.89
N GLU A 164 -11.66 -12.41 -3.89
CA GLU A 164 -10.54 -13.31 -4.17
C GLU A 164 -9.65 -12.78 -5.31
N ASP A 165 -10.08 -11.74 -6.04
CA ASP A 165 -9.30 -11.13 -7.12
C ASP A 165 -8.44 -9.98 -6.61
N THR A 166 -7.19 -10.29 -6.25
CA THR A 166 -6.27 -9.30 -5.67
C THR A 166 -5.90 -8.18 -6.63
N ASN A 167 -5.96 -8.40 -7.96
CA ASN A 167 -5.70 -7.37 -8.95
C ASN A 167 -6.85 -6.36 -9.01
N ALA A 168 -8.09 -6.85 -8.97
CA ALA A 168 -9.27 -6.00 -8.85
C ALA A 168 -9.24 -5.21 -7.54
N LEU A 169 -9.01 -5.87 -6.39
CA LEU A 169 -8.92 -5.21 -5.09
C LEU A 169 -7.84 -4.12 -5.07
N PHE A 170 -6.66 -4.40 -5.62
CA PHE A 170 -5.61 -3.39 -5.73
C PHE A 170 -6.08 -2.15 -6.51
N ALA A 171 -6.70 -2.35 -7.68
CA ALA A 171 -7.20 -1.25 -8.49
C ALA A 171 -8.33 -0.46 -7.81
N LEU A 172 -9.22 -1.16 -7.08
CA LEU A 172 -10.29 -0.55 -6.29
C LEU A 172 -9.72 0.35 -5.19
N GLY A 173 -8.74 -0.12 -4.42
CA GLY A 173 -8.12 0.67 -3.35
C GLY A 173 -7.33 1.88 -3.86
N LEU A 174 -6.81 1.85 -5.08
CA LEU A 174 -6.27 3.06 -5.72
C LEU A 174 -7.38 4.05 -6.07
N ARG A 175 -8.54 3.58 -6.54
CA ARG A 175 -9.66 4.41 -7.01
C ARG A 175 -10.50 4.96 -5.86
N LEU A 176 -10.47 4.30 -4.71
CA LEU A 176 -11.25 4.60 -3.52
C LEU A 176 -10.32 4.71 -2.29
N PRO A 177 -9.35 5.65 -2.28
CA PRO A 177 -8.34 5.74 -1.23
C PRO A 177 -8.94 6.11 0.15
N ASP A 178 -10.16 6.61 0.18
CA ASP A 178 -10.92 6.99 1.37
C ASP A 178 -11.81 5.86 1.92
N VAL A 179 -11.95 4.75 1.19
CA VAL A 179 -12.75 3.60 1.61
C VAL A 179 -11.83 2.51 2.17
N ARG A 180 -12.20 2.00 3.34
CA ARG A 180 -11.50 0.93 4.05
C ARG A 180 -12.25 -0.38 3.94
N VAL A 181 -11.51 -1.48 3.93
CA VAL A 181 -12.07 -2.84 3.97
C VAL A 181 -11.63 -3.53 5.26
N THR A 182 -12.56 -4.19 5.94
CA THR A 182 -12.24 -5.14 7.01
C THR A 182 -13.11 -6.39 6.88
N TRP A 183 -12.62 -7.48 7.46
CA TRP A 183 -13.21 -8.81 7.33
C TRP A 183 -13.44 -9.41 8.71
N ALA A 184 -14.56 -10.10 8.86
CA ALA A 184 -14.86 -10.91 10.02
C ALA A 184 -15.33 -12.29 9.56
N ASP A 185 -14.69 -13.34 10.10
CA ASP A 185 -15.18 -14.70 9.97
C ASP A 185 -16.28 -14.92 11.03
N GLU A 186 -17.52 -15.15 10.59
CA GLU A 186 -18.69 -15.42 11.43
C GLU A 186 -19.11 -16.90 11.28
N GLY A 187 -18.22 -17.80 11.71
CA GLY A 187 -18.46 -19.24 11.64
C GLY A 187 -18.44 -19.77 10.20
N HIS A 188 -19.60 -20.15 9.67
CA HIS A 188 -19.75 -20.59 8.28
C HIS A 188 -20.01 -19.44 7.30
N ARG A 189 -20.30 -18.25 7.82
CA ARG A 189 -20.53 -17.03 7.04
C ARG A 189 -19.30 -16.15 7.09
N ARG A 190 -19.00 -15.52 5.96
CA ARG A 190 -17.98 -14.48 5.87
C ARG A 190 -18.69 -13.14 5.81
N ARG A 191 -18.17 -12.15 6.54
CA ARG A 191 -18.66 -10.77 6.48
C ARG A 191 -17.53 -9.82 6.10
N GLY A 192 -17.76 -9.07 5.03
CA GLY A 192 -16.87 -8.04 4.52
C GLY A 192 -17.51 -6.68 4.71
N TRP A 193 -16.79 -5.77 5.35
CA TRP A 193 -17.21 -4.39 5.58
C TRP A 193 -16.39 -3.45 4.71
N LEU A 194 -17.08 -2.51 4.08
CA LEU A 194 -16.54 -1.33 3.44
C LEU A 194 -16.98 -0.11 4.23
N PHE A 195 -16.09 0.83 4.52
CA PHE A 195 -16.49 2.03 5.26
C PHE A 195 -15.57 3.21 5.01
N ASP A 196 -16.14 4.41 5.07
CA ASP A 196 -15.42 5.67 5.24
C ASP A 196 -15.82 6.31 6.58
N ASP A 197 -15.55 7.59 6.80
CA ASP A 197 -15.90 8.28 8.05
C ASP A 197 -17.41 8.55 8.21
N SER A 198 -18.21 8.36 7.16
CA SER A 198 -19.62 8.80 7.06
C SER A 198 -20.62 7.70 6.74
N ALA A 199 -20.16 6.60 6.17
CA ALA A 199 -21.00 5.51 5.68
C ALA A 199 -20.27 4.17 5.81
N TRP A 200 -21.07 3.10 5.87
CA TRP A 200 -20.59 1.74 5.79
C TRP A 200 -21.48 0.91 4.86
N ALA A 201 -20.90 -0.15 4.30
CA ALA A 201 -21.56 -1.16 3.51
C ALA A 201 -21.03 -2.53 3.93
N ALA A 202 -21.90 -3.53 3.98
CA ALA A 202 -21.54 -4.87 4.42
C ALA A 202 -22.10 -5.91 3.46
N VAL A 203 -21.29 -6.92 3.17
CA VAL A 203 -21.76 -8.14 2.51
C VAL A 203 -21.51 -9.31 3.42
N THR A 204 -22.55 -10.09 3.66
CA THR A 204 -22.47 -11.36 4.37
C THR A 204 -22.79 -12.47 3.39
N TRP A 205 -21.90 -13.45 3.25
CA TRP A 205 -22.07 -14.53 2.27
C TRP A 205 -21.66 -15.90 2.82
N ASP A 206 -22.25 -16.94 2.24
CA ASP A 206 -21.95 -18.36 2.45
C ASP A 206 -21.99 -19.13 1.10
N GLU A 207 -22.06 -20.47 1.13
CA GLU A 207 -21.93 -21.34 -0.07
C GLU A 207 -23.03 -21.17 -1.13
N GLY A 208 -24.04 -20.33 -0.92
CA GLY A 208 -25.11 -20.11 -1.90
C GLY A 208 -25.79 -18.74 -1.87
N ASP A 209 -25.69 -17.99 -0.78
CA ASP A 209 -26.39 -16.72 -0.62
C ASP A 209 -25.43 -15.57 -0.26
N ALA A 210 -25.75 -14.38 -0.77
CA ALA A 210 -25.09 -13.13 -0.40
C ALA A 210 -26.14 -12.08 -0.04
N VAL A 211 -26.01 -11.50 1.16
CA VAL A 211 -26.85 -10.41 1.64
C VAL A 211 -26.02 -9.14 1.67
N TRP A 212 -26.51 -8.11 1.00
CA TRP A 212 -25.86 -6.82 0.89
C TRP A 212 -26.63 -5.78 1.67
N GLU A 213 -25.92 -5.03 2.50
CA GLU A 213 -26.46 -3.98 3.35
C GLU A 213 -25.62 -2.72 3.21
N GLN A 214 -26.23 -1.58 3.48
CA GLN A 214 -25.51 -0.32 3.57
C GLN A 214 -26.21 0.66 4.49
N TYR A 215 -25.44 1.58 5.03
CA TYR A 215 -25.89 2.64 5.91
C TYR A 215 -25.14 3.95 5.62
N GLY A 216 -25.81 5.06 5.86
CA GLY A 216 -25.24 6.40 5.70
C GLY A 216 -25.65 7.09 4.39
N LEU A 217 -25.20 8.35 4.27
CA LEU A 217 -25.54 9.25 3.18
C LEU A 217 -24.85 8.86 1.87
N ARG A 218 -23.60 8.41 1.94
CA ARG A 218 -22.88 7.88 0.80
C ARG A 218 -23.28 6.44 0.57
N LYS A 219 -23.71 6.12 -0.64
CA LYS A 219 -23.98 4.73 -1.05
C LYS A 219 -22.70 4.12 -1.60
N LEU A 220 -22.06 3.24 -0.83
CA LEU A 220 -20.74 2.71 -1.15
C LEU A 220 -20.79 1.65 -2.26
N TRP A 221 -21.82 0.79 -2.32
CA TRP A 221 -21.91 -0.24 -3.36
C TRP A 221 -21.88 0.32 -4.79
N PRO A 222 -22.68 1.34 -5.17
CA PRO A 222 -22.59 1.94 -6.50
C PRO A 222 -21.21 2.53 -6.82
N VAL A 223 -20.50 3.02 -5.80
CA VAL A 223 -19.15 3.58 -5.95
C VAL A 223 -18.13 2.48 -6.22
N VAL A 224 -18.21 1.36 -5.48
CA VAL A 224 -17.37 0.18 -5.69
C VAL A 224 -17.66 -0.47 -7.03
N GLU A 225 -18.92 -0.66 -7.39
CA GLU A 225 -19.33 -1.17 -8.71
C GLU A 225 -18.75 -0.33 -9.85
N LYS A 226 -18.83 1.01 -9.73
CA LYS A 226 -18.26 1.91 -10.75
C LYS A 226 -16.74 1.78 -10.85
N ALA A 227 -16.05 1.55 -9.73
CA ALA A 227 -14.61 1.31 -9.72
C ALA A 227 -14.26 -0.05 -10.36
N TYR A 228 -15.04 -1.10 -10.07
CA TYR A 228 -14.87 -2.43 -10.64
C TYR A 228 -15.12 -2.45 -12.15
N ARG A 229 -16.26 -1.91 -12.62
CA ARG A 229 -16.56 -1.77 -14.06
C ARG A 229 -15.49 -0.95 -14.79
N TRP A 230 -14.90 0.05 -14.13
CA TRP A 230 -13.77 0.78 -14.68
C TRP A 230 -12.54 -0.12 -14.85
N TRP A 231 -12.18 -0.94 -13.85
CA TRP A 231 -11.04 -1.85 -13.93
C TRP A 231 -11.22 -2.86 -15.07
N GLU A 232 -12.42 -3.44 -15.20
CA GLU A 232 -12.75 -4.33 -16.31
C GLU A 232 -12.61 -3.65 -17.68
N ALA A 233 -13.14 -2.43 -17.80
CA ALA A 233 -13.05 -1.64 -19.03
C ALA A 233 -11.64 -1.15 -19.38
N ASN A 234 -10.65 -1.37 -18.51
CA ASN A 234 -9.24 -1.00 -18.73
C ASN A 234 -8.34 -2.22 -18.90
N ASP A 235 -8.90 -3.34 -19.36
CA ASP A 235 -8.20 -4.61 -19.60
C ASP A 235 -7.66 -5.26 -18.32
N ARG A 236 -8.37 -5.07 -17.19
CA ARG A 236 -8.09 -5.73 -15.91
C ARG A 236 -6.61 -5.62 -15.49
N PRO A 237 -6.07 -4.39 -15.40
CA PRO A 237 -4.63 -4.18 -15.22
C PRO A 237 -4.15 -4.77 -13.89
N GLU A 238 -3.03 -5.49 -13.96
CA GLU A 238 -2.27 -5.97 -12.80
C GLU A 238 -1.52 -4.81 -12.10
N PRO A 239 -1.14 -4.96 -10.81
CA PRO A 239 -0.46 -3.91 -10.04
C PRO A 239 0.73 -3.26 -10.73
N HIS A 240 1.58 -4.03 -11.42
CA HIS A 240 2.77 -3.52 -12.12
C HIS A 240 2.49 -2.58 -13.31
N ARG A 241 1.24 -2.56 -13.79
CA ARG A 241 0.78 -1.61 -14.82
C ARG A 241 0.54 -0.22 -14.26
N PHE A 242 0.43 -0.10 -12.94
CA PHE A 242 0.26 1.16 -12.25
C PHE A 242 1.61 1.70 -11.77
N GLY A 243 1.66 3.00 -11.56
CA GLY A 243 2.74 3.63 -10.85
C GLY A 243 2.26 4.72 -9.91
N MET A 244 3.23 5.27 -9.18
CA MET A 244 3.02 6.31 -8.20
C MET A 244 3.97 7.48 -8.48
N THR A 245 3.52 8.68 -8.16
CA THR A 245 4.34 9.89 -8.10
C THR A 245 4.09 10.58 -6.78
N VAL A 246 5.17 10.93 -6.08
CA VAL A 246 5.16 11.62 -4.79
C VAL A 246 5.91 12.93 -4.96
N ALA A 247 5.26 14.03 -4.58
CA ALA A 247 5.79 15.38 -4.63
C ALA A 247 5.38 16.16 -3.37
N SER A 248 5.90 17.36 -3.19
CA SER A 248 5.61 18.23 -2.03
C SER A 248 4.13 18.56 -1.85
N PHE A 249 3.33 18.49 -2.91
CA PHE A 249 1.90 18.81 -2.91
C PHE A 249 0.97 17.58 -2.84
N GLY A 250 1.53 16.37 -2.86
CA GLY A 250 0.76 15.14 -2.70
C GLY A 250 1.35 13.90 -3.38
N GLN A 251 0.62 12.81 -3.27
CA GLN A 251 0.90 11.53 -3.92
C GLN A 251 -0.23 11.18 -4.90
N PHE A 252 0.16 10.58 -6.02
CA PHE A 252 -0.73 10.32 -7.15
C PHE A 252 -0.43 8.92 -7.68
N ALA A 253 -1.48 8.14 -7.91
CA ALA A 253 -1.39 6.93 -8.71
C ALA A 253 -1.70 7.25 -10.17
N TRP A 254 -1.13 6.44 -11.06
CA TRP A 254 -1.40 6.54 -12.48
C TRP A 254 -1.40 5.18 -13.17
N LEU A 255 -2.19 5.07 -14.23
CA LEU A 255 -2.21 3.93 -15.15
C LEU A 255 -1.70 4.38 -16.52
N GLY A 256 -0.70 3.67 -17.05
CA GLY A 256 -0.06 3.97 -18.33
C GLY A 256 1.12 4.93 -18.17
N ASP A 257 0.90 6.22 -18.40
CA ASP A 257 1.93 7.26 -18.31
C ASP A 257 1.66 8.25 -17.16
N ARG A 258 2.72 8.75 -16.54
CA ARG A 258 2.64 9.62 -15.35
C ARG A 258 2.28 11.08 -15.65
N TYR A 259 2.26 11.51 -16.92
CA TYR A 259 1.90 12.88 -17.32
C TYR A 259 0.60 12.94 -18.10
N SER A 260 0.33 11.92 -18.90
CA SER A 260 -0.76 11.87 -19.88
C SER A 260 -1.70 10.69 -19.69
N GLY A 261 -1.37 9.78 -18.77
CA GLY A 261 -2.23 8.65 -18.42
C GLY A 261 -3.40 9.06 -17.55
N ARG A 262 -4.07 8.05 -17.01
CA ARG A 262 -5.13 8.27 -16.03
C ARG A 262 -4.45 8.51 -14.68
N ILE A 263 -4.61 9.70 -14.12
CA ILE A 263 -3.94 10.12 -12.87
C ILE A 263 -5.03 10.47 -11.85
N TRP A 264 -4.84 10.04 -10.61
CA TRP A 264 -5.70 10.44 -9.49
C TRP A 264 -4.89 10.58 -8.21
N ARG A 265 -5.38 11.44 -7.32
CA ARG A 265 -4.76 11.71 -6.01
C ARG A 265 -5.06 10.53 -5.07
N LEU A 266 -4.06 10.16 -4.28
CA LEU A 266 -4.18 9.22 -3.16
C LEU A 266 -4.19 9.99 -1.84
#